data_AF-A0A8H6H7W4-F1
#
_entry.id   AF-A0A8H6H7W4-F1
#
_cell.length_a   1.000
_cell.length_b   1.000
_cell.length_c   1.000
_cell.angle_alpha   90.00
_cell.angle_beta   90.00
_cell.angle_gamma   90.00
#
_symmetry.space_group_name_H-M   'P 1'
#
loop_
_entity.id
_entity.type
_entity.pdbx_description
1 polymer ?
#
loop_
_entity_poly.entity_id
_entity_poly.type
_entity_poly.pdbx_seq_one_letter_code
_entity_poly.pdbx_strand_id
1 'polypeptide(L)'
;MPSSTLLLAGGLEVQVVDQSQLKRHHIQRILDSADDNCIGLAPVYGPNVALTSFTLASNSHALVIRFSRVKHSVAGKSSKPQKLLEDAVLLNDSYTKYAFLMDKLAFTLAHWYGVRVSSALSLLPPQPTDTFLPLHLESAVKGTSRTFPKGVLTELFSDHEGKGTCQDDTVCQAWLAQHVGGSHTTESTLIAYDSSSIDALHLEESSKLYCLALQLRHLKPDVVKNDINKDFKLGKGGLDLTSARFKTRITQPSPGQSLEIKVSQGGQQFNISGRTKKVEGRGAKIAPSKVISSSASIIHVKTIGREAPTTAEGLRHRLFADVLKGGVTLLDKDRFVQTIFFPEYLSPWPSVTASQPRRVVLADRTILNDSQAQAVEAIISLEARRRVVLIHGPPGTGKTTVIAAGAHSIVKSDLTATVWLVAHSNVAVKNIAEKLVQSNFLDFKIVVSKEFHFDW
;
A
#
# COMPACT_ATOMS: atom_id res chain seq x y z
N MET A 1 21.39 20.40 18.05
CA MET A 1 22.07 19.09 18.00
C MET A 1 21.21 18.21 17.11
N PRO A 2 21.77 17.55 16.07
CA PRO A 2 21.02 16.61 15.24
C PRO A 2 20.40 15.51 16.11
N SER A 3 19.17 15.09 15.79
CA SER A 3 18.48 14.00 16.51
C SER A 3 19.27 12.68 16.51
N SER A 4 20.08 12.44 15.47
CA SER A 4 20.99 11.29 15.36
C SER A 4 22.07 11.26 16.45
N THR A 5 22.60 12.42 16.84
CA THR A 5 23.65 12.55 17.86
C THR A 5 23.13 12.22 19.27
N LEU A 6 21.85 12.46 19.52
CA LEU A 6 21.22 12.16 20.82
C LEU A 6 21.00 10.66 21.02
N LEU A 7 20.78 9.90 19.95
CA LEU A 7 20.56 8.46 20.01
C LEU A 7 21.88 7.69 20.16
N LEU A 8 22.94 8.09 19.45
CA LEU A 8 24.21 7.36 19.37
C LEU A 8 25.26 7.74 20.44
N ALA A 9 24.83 8.05 21.66
CA ALA A 9 25.68 8.60 22.73
C ALA A 9 26.95 7.78 23.11
N GLY A 10 27.13 6.57 22.59
CA GLY A 10 28.32 5.72 22.76
C GLY A 10 29.33 5.70 21.60
N GLY A 11 29.08 6.42 20.50
CA GLY A 11 29.92 6.41 19.30
C GLY A 11 29.77 5.10 18.50
N LEU A 12 29.06 5.16 17.39
CA LEU A 12 28.89 4.02 16.48
C LEU A 12 29.96 4.07 15.38
N GLU A 13 30.71 2.99 15.16
CA GLU A 13 31.63 2.92 14.02
C GLU A 13 30.84 2.67 12.74
N VAL A 14 30.83 3.65 11.83
CA VAL A 14 30.06 3.58 10.59
C VAL A 14 30.99 3.30 9.41
N GLN A 15 30.74 2.17 8.73
CA GLN A 15 31.34 1.86 7.45
C GLN A 15 30.31 2.05 6.33
N VAL A 16 30.74 2.64 5.22
CA VAL A 16 29.91 2.81 4.03
C VAL A 16 30.58 2.12 2.85
N VAL A 17 29.83 1.31 2.11
CA VAL A 17 30.34 0.55 0.98
C VAL A 17 29.33 0.53 -0.16
N ASP A 18 29.81 0.66 -1.39
CA ASP A 18 28.99 0.37 -2.56
C ASP A 18 28.80 -1.14 -2.70
N GLN A 19 27.62 -1.59 -3.11
CA GLN A 19 27.27 -3.00 -3.25
C GLN A 19 28.31 -3.78 -4.08
N SER A 20 28.85 -3.19 -5.15
CA SER A 20 29.85 -3.82 -6.01
C SER A 20 31.19 -4.10 -5.30
N GLN A 21 31.46 -3.40 -4.20
CA GLN A 21 32.67 -3.50 -3.40
C GLN A 21 32.46 -4.28 -2.10
N LEU A 22 31.23 -4.75 -1.82
CA LEU A 22 30.91 -5.51 -0.62
C LEU A 22 31.73 -6.82 -0.59
N LYS A 23 32.48 -7.01 0.50
CA LYS A 23 33.35 -8.16 0.76
C LYS A 23 33.06 -8.73 2.14
N ARG A 24 33.46 -9.98 2.35
CA ARG A 24 33.16 -10.72 3.60
C ARG A 24 33.63 -10.01 4.87
N HIS A 25 34.80 -9.36 4.82
CA HIS A 25 35.33 -8.65 5.98
C HIS A 25 34.49 -7.43 6.42
N HIS A 26 33.75 -6.79 5.49
CA HIS A 26 32.82 -5.72 5.86
C HIS A 26 31.66 -6.27 6.71
N ILE A 27 31.11 -7.43 6.31
CA ILE A 27 30.04 -8.10 7.04
C ILE A 27 30.56 -8.65 8.37
N GLN A 28 31.72 -9.28 8.37
CA GLN A 28 32.28 -9.92 9.56
C GLN A 28 32.46 -8.92 10.71
N ARG A 29 32.88 -7.68 10.44
CA ARG A 29 32.96 -6.62 11.46
C ARG A 29 31.63 -6.34 12.16
N ILE A 30 30.53 -6.35 11.41
CA ILE A 30 29.19 -6.19 12.00
C ILE A 30 28.82 -7.43 12.81
N LEU A 31 29.06 -8.62 12.28
CA LEU A 31 28.73 -9.87 12.96
C LEU A 31 29.53 -10.06 14.27
N ASP A 32 30.81 -9.69 14.28
CA ASP A 32 31.70 -9.77 15.45
C ASP A 32 31.28 -8.79 16.56
N SER A 33 30.52 -7.75 16.21
CA SER A 33 30.04 -6.71 17.14
C SER A 33 28.56 -6.85 17.51
N ALA A 34 27.89 -7.88 16.99
CA ALA A 34 26.47 -8.16 17.24
C ALA A 34 26.31 -8.96 18.54
N ASP A 35 26.29 -8.27 19.68
CA ASP A 35 25.96 -8.91 20.95
C ASP A 35 24.55 -9.53 20.88
N ASP A 36 24.38 -10.67 21.57
CA ASP A 36 23.15 -11.46 21.60
C ASP A 36 22.62 -11.85 20.20
N ASN A 37 23.50 -11.86 19.19
CA ASN A 37 23.18 -12.13 17.80
C ASN A 37 22.05 -11.25 17.22
N CYS A 38 21.89 -10.03 17.72
CA CYS A 38 20.86 -9.10 17.27
C CYS A 38 21.39 -8.14 16.21
N ILE A 39 20.73 -8.06 15.05
CA ILE A 39 21.11 -7.16 13.95
C ILE A 39 19.90 -6.30 13.58
N GLY A 40 20.09 -4.99 13.55
CA GLY A 40 19.08 -4.04 13.10
C GLY A 40 19.25 -3.69 11.64
N LEU A 41 18.13 -3.53 10.95
CA LEU A 41 18.04 -3.28 9.53
C LEU A 41 17.26 -1.98 9.29
N ALA A 42 17.78 -1.11 8.43
CA ALA A 42 17.04 0.05 7.93
C ALA A 42 17.22 0.23 6.42
N PRO A 43 16.13 0.37 5.66
CA PRO A 43 16.17 0.71 4.25
C PRO A 43 16.17 2.22 3.99
N VAL A 44 16.65 2.60 2.81
CA VAL A 44 16.34 3.91 2.20
C VAL A 44 15.78 3.68 0.80
N TYR A 45 14.55 4.12 0.57
CA TYR A 45 13.81 3.95 -0.68
C TYR A 45 13.90 5.19 -1.57
N GLY A 46 14.31 4.99 -2.81
CA GLY A 46 14.30 6.00 -3.85
C GLY A 46 12.97 6.07 -4.62
N PRO A 47 12.98 6.70 -5.81
CA PRO A 47 11.85 6.70 -6.73
C PRO A 47 11.37 5.28 -7.03
N ASN A 48 10.06 5.11 -7.25
CA ASN A 48 9.43 3.82 -7.51
C ASN A 48 9.63 2.76 -6.40
N VAL A 49 9.92 3.19 -5.17
CA VAL A 49 10.16 2.30 -4.03
C VAL A 49 11.38 1.38 -4.25
N ALA A 50 12.33 1.82 -5.08
CA ALA A 50 13.58 1.10 -5.28
C ALA A 50 14.44 1.23 -4.01
N LEU A 51 14.93 0.12 -3.47
CA LEU A 51 15.82 0.15 -2.32
C LEU A 51 17.19 0.70 -2.75
N THR A 52 17.54 1.90 -2.31
CA THR A 52 18.76 2.62 -2.75
C THR A 52 19.93 2.46 -1.79
N SER A 53 19.64 2.36 -0.49
CA SER A 53 20.62 2.01 0.53
C SER A 53 20.00 1.06 1.53
N PHE A 54 20.84 0.25 2.15
CA PHE A 54 20.45 -0.70 3.19
C PHE A 54 21.51 -0.73 4.27
N THR A 55 21.08 -0.52 5.51
CA THR A 55 21.97 -0.41 6.65
C THR A 55 21.80 -1.61 7.56
N LEU A 56 22.91 -2.26 7.90
CA LEU A 56 23.02 -3.23 8.99
C LEU A 56 23.60 -2.52 10.21
N ALA A 57 23.07 -2.75 11.40
CA ALA A 57 23.63 -2.22 12.63
C ALA A 57 23.67 -3.28 13.74
N SER A 58 24.76 -3.26 14.50
CA SER A 58 24.92 -3.91 15.79
C SER A 58 24.88 -2.87 16.91
N ASN A 59 25.24 -3.24 18.14
CA ASN A 59 25.32 -2.31 19.26
C ASN A 59 26.37 -1.20 19.04
N SER A 60 27.47 -1.50 18.33
CA SER A 60 28.64 -0.63 18.23
C SER A 60 29.09 -0.31 16.80
N HIS A 61 28.59 -1.03 15.79
CA HIS A 61 28.96 -0.82 14.39
C HIS A 61 27.74 -0.70 13.48
N ALA A 62 27.88 0.04 12.39
CA ALA A 62 26.92 0.04 11.28
C ALA A 62 27.62 -0.07 9.93
N LEU A 63 27.01 -0.84 9.03
CA LEU A 63 27.41 -0.99 7.64
C LEU A 63 26.31 -0.49 6.74
N VAL A 64 26.55 0.64 6.08
CA VAL A 64 25.67 1.19 5.05
C VAL A 64 26.08 0.64 3.70
N ILE A 65 25.20 -0.13 3.06
CA ILE A 65 25.39 -0.68 1.73
C ILE A 65 24.60 0.19 0.74
N ARG A 66 25.31 0.85 -0.18
CA ARG A 66 24.70 1.66 -1.25
C ARG A 66 24.52 0.81 -2.50
N PHE A 67 23.30 0.78 -3.02
CA PHE A 67 23.02 0.07 -4.25
C PHE A 67 23.15 1.00 -5.46
N SER A 68 23.88 0.56 -6.47
CA SER A 68 23.88 1.20 -7.77
C SER A 68 22.48 1.09 -8.42
N ARG A 69 22.07 2.09 -9.21
CA ARG A 69 20.77 2.09 -9.92
C ARG A 69 20.52 0.75 -10.61
N VAL A 70 19.51 0.03 -10.12
CA VAL A 70 19.18 -1.33 -10.54
C VAL A 70 18.53 -1.31 -11.93
N LYS A 71 19.04 -2.14 -12.84
CA LYS A 71 18.22 -2.72 -13.92
C LYS A 71 17.51 -3.92 -13.31
N HIS A 72 16.18 -4.00 -13.36
CA HIS A 72 15.38 -5.07 -12.76
C HIS A 72 16.09 -6.44 -12.88
N SER A 73 16.52 -7.00 -11.75
CA SER A 73 17.08 -8.36 -11.73
C SER A 73 15.93 -9.34 -11.61
N VAL A 74 15.89 -10.34 -12.49
CA VAL A 74 14.95 -11.47 -12.40
C VAL A 74 15.19 -12.21 -11.08
N ALA A 75 14.13 -12.65 -10.40
CA ALA A 75 14.24 -13.41 -9.17
C ALA A 75 15.13 -14.66 -9.38
N GLY A 76 16.06 -14.91 -8.45
CA GLY A 76 16.98 -16.05 -8.51
C GLY A 76 18.34 -15.81 -9.19
N LYS A 77 18.59 -14.64 -9.80
CA LYS A 77 19.93 -14.24 -10.27
C LYS A 77 20.56 -13.17 -9.37
N SER A 78 20.92 -13.57 -8.15
CA SER A 78 21.70 -12.72 -7.25
C SER A 78 23.17 -12.65 -7.69
N SER A 79 23.70 -11.43 -7.77
CA SER A 79 25.12 -11.13 -7.92
C SER A 79 25.93 -11.67 -6.74
N LYS A 80 27.24 -11.87 -6.94
CA LYS A 80 28.13 -12.36 -5.85
C LYS A 80 28.00 -11.54 -4.55
N PRO A 81 27.92 -10.19 -4.57
CA PRO A 81 27.66 -9.40 -3.37
C PRO A 81 26.30 -9.65 -2.70
N GLN A 82 25.24 -9.86 -3.49
CA GLN A 82 23.91 -10.16 -2.95
C GLN A 82 23.89 -11.52 -2.26
N LYS A 83 24.45 -12.56 -2.89
CA LYS A 83 24.59 -13.88 -2.25
C LYS A 83 25.39 -13.81 -0.96
N LEU A 84 26.48 -13.04 -0.96
CA LEU A 84 27.27 -12.85 0.24
C LEU A 84 26.45 -12.21 1.38
N LEU A 85 25.66 -11.16 1.08
CA LEU A 85 24.78 -10.52 2.06
C LEU A 85 23.67 -11.45 2.54
N GLU A 86 23.07 -12.18 1.61
CA GLU A 86 22.01 -13.16 1.84
C GLU A 86 22.50 -14.29 2.74
N ASP A 87 23.55 -15.01 2.35
CA ASP A 87 24.06 -16.18 3.06
C ASP A 87 24.70 -15.82 4.41
N ALA A 88 25.47 -14.73 4.47
CA ALA A 88 26.22 -14.40 5.70
C ALA A 88 25.35 -13.78 6.79
N VAL A 89 24.29 -13.05 6.39
CA VAL A 89 23.45 -12.28 7.32
C VAL A 89 21.99 -12.68 7.18
N LEU A 90 21.35 -12.41 6.03
CA LEU A 90 19.89 -12.36 5.95
C LEU A 90 19.21 -13.73 6.05
N LEU A 91 19.84 -14.80 5.56
CA LEU A 91 19.41 -16.19 5.74
C LEU A 91 20.12 -16.91 6.89
N ASN A 92 21.00 -16.23 7.61
CA ASN A 92 21.71 -16.83 8.73
C ASN A 92 20.83 -16.79 9.99
N ASP A 93 20.25 -17.93 10.34
CA ASP A 93 19.36 -18.08 11.50
C ASP A 93 20.07 -17.95 12.85
N SER A 94 21.41 -17.92 12.87
CA SER A 94 22.16 -17.61 14.09
C SER A 94 21.94 -16.18 14.54
N TYR A 95 21.51 -15.28 13.64
CA TYR A 95 21.21 -13.89 13.92
C TYR A 95 19.73 -13.59 13.76
N THR A 96 19.18 -12.85 14.73
CA THR A 96 17.83 -12.29 14.66
C THR A 96 17.91 -10.90 14.05
N LYS A 97 17.10 -10.66 13.02
CA LYS A 97 17.07 -9.39 12.27
C LYS A 97 15.88 -8.57 12.70
N TYR A 98 16.08 -7.31 13.00
CA TYR A 98 15.02 -6.39 13.43
C TYR A 98 14.88 -5.23 12.46
N ALA A 99 13.66 -4.91 12.06
CA ALA A 99 13.35 -3.73 11.27
C ALA A 99 12.03 -3.11 11.76
N PHE A 100 11.81 -1.83 11.50
CA PHE A 100 10.52 -1.23 11.84
C PHE A 100 9.39 -1.80 10.98
N LEU A 101 9.59 -1.96 9.67
CA LEU A 101 8.63 -2.57 8.74
C LEU A 101 9.30 -3.71 7.96
N MET A 102 9.44 -4.87 8.61
CA MET A 102 10.16 -6.01 8.04
C MET A 102 9.47 -6.59 6.80
N ASP A 103 8.13 -6.55 6.73
CA ASP A 103 7.38 -7.01 5.57
C ASP A 103 7.75 -6.22 4.30
N LYS A 104 7.82 -4.88 4.43
CA LYS A 104 8.21 -3.98 3.36
C LYS A 104 9.64 -4.23 2.91
N LEU A 105 10.54 -4.38 3.87
CA LEU A 105 11.95 -4.64 3.61
C LEU A 105 12.15 -6.00 2.92
N ALA A 106 11.53 -7.07 3.42
CA ALA A 106 11.65 -8.40 2.84
C ALA A 106 11.17 -8.45 1.38
N PHE A 107 9.99 -7.89 1.08
CA PHE A 107 9.50 -7.87 -0.30
C PHE A 107 10.33 -6.99 -1.23
N THR A 108 10.86 -5.86 -0.74
CA THR A 108 11.69 -4.98 -1.59
C THR A 108 13.08 -5.58 -1.84
N LEU A 109 13.68 -6.27 -0.86
CA LEU A 109 14.91 -7.05 -1.05
C LEU A 109 14.69 -8.17 -2.09
N ALA A 110 13.59 -8.91 -1.97
CA ALA A 110 13.24 -9.97 -2.91
C ALA A 110 13.01 -9.41 -4.33
N HIS A 111 12.20 -8.36 -4.45
CA HIS A 111 11.83 -7.78 -5.76
C HIS A 111 13.02 -7.15 -6.50
N TRP A 112 13.84 -6.36 -5.81
CA TRP A 112 14.90 -5.59 -6.46
C TRP A 112 16.23 -6.32 -6.56
N TYR A 113 16.47 -7.29 -5.66
CA TYR A 113 17.78 -7.92 -5.52
C TYR A 113 17.74 -9.44 -5.48
N GLY A 114 16.56 -10.06 -5.49
CA GLY A 114 16.41 -11.51 -5.37
C GLY A 114 16.94 -12.06 -4.05
N VAL A 115 16.98 -11.21 -3.02
CA VAL A 115 17.53 -11.53 -1.69
C VAL A 115 16.40 -11.91 -0.74
N ARG A 116 16.56 -13.03 -0.05
CA ARG A 116 15.64 -13.54 0.96
C ARG A 116 16.13 -13.21 2.37
N VAL A 117 15.22 -13.34 3.32
CA VAL A 117 15.42 -13.12 4.75
C VAL A 117 14.68 -14.18 5.57
N SER A 118 15.32 -14.63 6.64
CA SER A 118 14.81 -15.54 7.69
C SER A 118 15.11 -14.97 9.08
N SER A 119 14.52 -15.53 10.14
CA SER A 119 14.68 -15.03 11.52
C SER A 119 14.48 -13.52 11.65
N ALA A 120 13.47 -13.00 10.94
CA ALA A 120 13.25 -11.58 10.74
C ALA A 120 12.04 -11.12 11.55
N LEU A 121 12.25 -10.18 12.47
CA LEU A 121 11.23 -9.64 13.36
C LEU A 121 10.94 -8.17 13.03
N SER A 122 9.66 -7.81 13.03
CA SER A 122 9.20 -6.44 12.81
C SER A 122 8.78 -5.79 14.11
N LEU A 123 9.25 -4.56 14.33
CA LEU A 123 8.87 -3.73 15.49
C LEU A 123 7.50 -3.07 15.31
N LEU A 124 7.07 -2.87 14.06
CA LEU A 124 5.71 -2.41 13.75
C LEU A 124 4.93 -3.48 12.98
N PRO A 125 3.60 -3.52 13.15
CA PRO A 125 2.75 -4.30 12.27
C PRO A 125 2.74 -3.70 10.85
N PRO A 126 2.36 -4.49 9.83
CA PRO A 126 2.27 -4.03 8.45
C PRO A 126 1.45 -2.76 8.34
N GLN A 127 2.03 -1.74 7.71
CA GLN A 127 1.41 -0.45 7.53
C GLN A 127 1.03 -0.26 6.06
N PRO A 128 -0.27 -0.20 5.71
CA PRO A 128 -0.68 0.15 4.36
C PRO A 128 -0.39 1.62 4.02
N THR A 129 0.04 2.40 5.02
CA THR A 129 0.55 3.75 4.87
C THR A 129 2.08 3.72 4.74
N ASP A 130 2.59 4.68 4.00
CA ASP A 130 4.01 4.99 3.83
C ASP A 130 4.51 6.02 4.86
N THR A 131 3.64 6.46 5.78
CA THR A 131 3.97 7.43 6.83
C THR A 131 4.23 6.72 8.15
N PHE A 132 5.35 7.04 8.80
CA PHE A 132 5.61 6.66 10.17
C PHE A 132 4.88 7.60 11.13
N LEU A 133 3.75 7.16 11.66
CA LEU A 133 2.99 7.95 12.64
C LEU A 133 3.69 7.95 14.00
N PRO A 134 3.82 9.11 14.69
CA PRO A 134 4.51 9.20 15.96
C PRO A 134 3.99 8.24 17.04
N LEU A 135 2.67 7.99 17.07
CA LEU A 135 2.05 7.05 18.01
C LEU A 135 2.52 5.60 17.81
N HIS A 136 2.76 5.21 16.55
CA HIS A 136 3.26 3.86 16.25
C HIS A 136 4.73 3.74 16.66
N LEU A 137 5.54 4.76 16.38
CA LEU A 137 6.95 4.81 16.80
C LEU A 137 7.10 4.76 18.32
N GLU A 138 6.30 5.53 19.06
CA GLU A 138 6.25 5.50 20.52
C GLU A 138 5.88 4.11 21.06
N SER A 139 4.93 3.43 20.39
CA SER A 139 4.54 2.07 20.77
C SER A 139 5.65 1.05 20.50
N ALA A 140 6.40 1.20 19.41
CA ALA A 140 7.48 0.27 19.04
C ALA A 140 8.61 0.30 20.06
N VAL A 141 8.97 1.48 20.58
CA VAL A 141 10.06 1.63 21.55
C VAL A 141 9.59 1.44 23.00
N LYS A 142 8.32 1.09 23.22
CA LYS A 142 7.76 0.98 24.57
C LYS A 142 8.28 -0.31 25.24
N GLY A 143 8.77 -0.19 26.46
CA GLY A 143 9.31 -1.33 27.22
C GLY A 143 10.82 -1.50 27.11
N THR A 144 11.51 -0.65 26.36
CA THR A 144 12.98 -0.59 26.39
C THR A 144 13.49 0.06 27.68
N SER A 145 14.69 -0.32 28.12
CA SER A 145 15.36 0.28 29.28
C SER A 145 15.68 1.77 29.07
N ARG A 146 15.92 2.17 27.83
CA ARG A 146 16.16 3.56 27.41
C ARG A 146 14.85 4.25 27.03
N THR A 147 14.70 5.51 27.41
CA THR A 147 13.58 6.36 27.00
C THR A 147 13.94 7.15 25.74
N PHE A 148 12.99 7.24 24.81
CA PHE A 148 13.15 7.93 23.54
C PHE A 148 12.11 9.06 23.41
N PRO A 149 12.53 10.33 23.35
CA PRO A 149 11.58 11.43 23.21
C PRO A 149 10.83 11.39 21.87
N LYS A 150 9.51 11.61 21.90
CA LYS A 150 8.65 11.67 20.71
C LYS A 150 9.20 12.57 19.59
N GLY A 151 9.72 13.74 19.97
CA GLY A 151 10.25 14.71 19.00
C GLY A 151 11.43 14.14 18.20
N VAL A 152 12.34 13.45 18.88
CA VAL A 152 13.52 12.80 18.28
C VAL A 152 13.09 11.68 17.33
N LEU A 153 12.15 10.83 17.74
CA LEU A 153 11.61 9.76 16.88
C LEU A 153 10.90 10.32 15.64
N THR A 154 10.13 11.40 15.82
CA THR A 154 9.40 12.03 14.71
C THR A 154 10.35 12.66 13.70
N GLU A 155 11.42 13.29 14.17
CA GLU A 155 12.46 13.85 13.31
C GLU A 155 13.21 12.74 12.57
N LEU A 156 13.63 11.68 13.28
CA LEU A 156 14.38 10.55 12.72
C LEU A 156 13.62 9.83 11.59
N PHE A 157 12.30 9.76 11.67
CA PHE A 157 11.44 9.09 10.67
C PHE A 157 10.65 10.09 9.80
N SER A 158 11.05 11.36 9.78
CA SER A 158 10.33 12.43 9.07
C SER A 158 10.26 12.21 7.56
N ASP A 159 11.34 11.66 6.97
CA ASP A 159 11.39 11.30 5.55
C ASP A 159 10.81 9.91 5.24
N HIS A 160 10.32 9.20 6.26
CA HIS A 160 9.64 7.92 6.14
C HIS A 160 10.42 6.83 5.39
N GLU A 161 11.73 6.74 5.65
CA GLU A 161 12.67 5.86 4.93
C GLU A 161 12.72 6.16 3.41
N GLY A 162 12.22 7.31 2.97
CA GLY A 162 12.15 7.72 1.58
C GLY A 162 13.44 8.38 1.10
N LYS A 163 13.36 9.02 -0.07
CA LYS A 163 14.52 9.63 -0.76
C LYS A 163 15.21 10.72 0.07
N GLY A 164 14.49 11.36 1.00
CA GLY A 164 15.04 12.41 1.87
C GLY A 164 15.91 11.88 3.01
N THR A 165 15.74 10.60 3.40
CA THR A 165 16.42 10.02 4.55
C THR A 165 17.93 10.07 4.38
N CYS A 166 18.59 10.81 5.26
CA CYS A 166 20.04 10.95 5.22
C CYS A 166 20.74 9.70 5.78
N GLN A 167 22.07 9.61 5.56
CA GLN A 167 22.85 8.46 6.01
C GLN A 167 22.82 8.30 7.53
N ASP A 168 22.94 9.40 8.26
CA ASP A 168 22.97 9.36 9.73
C ASP A 168 21.64 8.88 10.30
N ASP A 169 20.53 9.29 9.68
CA ASP A 169 19.19 8.84 10.08
C ASP A 169 19.00 7.35 9.82
N THR A 170 19.38 6.82 8.65
CA THR A 170 19.24 5.36 8.39
C THR A 170 20.14 4.53 9.31
N VAL A 171 21.32 5.02 9.66
CA VAL A 171 22.19 4.40 10.67
C VAL A 171 21.51 4.39 12.04
N CYS A 172 20.95 5.52 12.48
CA CYS A 172 20.21 5.60 13.72
C CYS A 172 18.94 4.73 13.72
N GLN A 173 18.23 4.64 12.61
CA GLN A 173 17.04 3.78 12.46
C GLN A 173 17.42 2.30 12.59
N ALA A 174 18.51 1.86 11.93
CA ALA A 174 18.99 0.48 12.01
C ALA A 174 19.45 0.15 13.44
N TRP A 175 20.26 1.01 14.05
CA TRP A 175 20.70 0.85 15.43
C TRP A 175 19.52 0.81 16.40
N LEU A 176 18.55 1.72 16.24
CA LEU A 176 17.35 1.73 17.06
C LEU A 176 16.55 0.44 16.90
N ALA A 177 16.44 -0.09 15.68
CA ALA A 177 15.76 -1.35 15.43
C ALA A 177 16.43 -2.52 16.15
N GLN A 178 17.76 -2.57 16.11
CA GLN A 178 18.56 -3.55 16.85
C GLN A 178 18.36 -3.42 18.37
N HIS A 179 18.53 -2.21 18.89
CA HIS A 179 18.50 -1.94 20.33
C HIS A 179 17.13 -2.24 20.94
N VAL A 180 16.06 -1.78 20.29
CA VAL A 180 14.68 -2.03 20.71
C VAL A 180 14.37 -3.51 20.58
N GLY A 181 14.70 -4.11 19.44
CA GLY A 181 14.50 -5.52 19.13
C GLY A 181 15.14 -6.48 20.14
N GLY A 182 16.41 -6.24 20.48
CA GLY A 182 17.16 -7.06 21.44
C GLY A 182 16.77 -6.80 22.90
N SER A 183 16.18 -5.65 23.22
CA SER A 183 15.73 -5.31 24.58
C SER A 183 14.33 -5.85 24.91
N HIS A 184 13.61 -6.36 23.92
CA HIS A 184 12.25 -6.86 24.10
C HIS A 184 12.26 -8.13 24.97
N THR A 185 11.63 -8.07 26.15
CA THR A 185 11.37 -9.26 26.95
C THR A 185 10.35 -10.16 26.25
N THR A 186 10.41 -11.46 26.54
CA THR A 186 9.57 -12.55 25.99
C THR A 186 8.05 -12.32 26.04
N GLU A 187 7.55 -11.28 26.71
CA GLU A 187 6.14 -10.88 26.70
C GLU A 187 5.72 -10.03 25.48
N SER A 188 6.67 -9.58 24.66
CA SER A 188 6.38 -8.79 23.46
C SER A 188 6.19 -9.67 22.21
N THR A 189 5.02 -9.57 21.58
CA THR A 189 4.67 -10.32 20.37
C THR A 189 5.19 -9.62 19.11
N LEU A 190 6.52 -9.59 18.96
CA LEU A 190 7.13 -9.18 17.69
C LEU A 190 6.64 -10.09 16.56
N ILE A 191 6.47 -9.52 15.37
CA ILE A 191 5.91 -10.25 14.24
C ILE A 191 7.05 -10.83 13.42
N ALA A 192 7.09 -12.15 13.33
CA ALA A 192 8.04 -12.86 12.49
C ALA A 192 7.62 -12.85 11.03
N TYR A 193 8.62 -12.67 10.16
CA TYR A 193 8.50 -12.74 8.71
C TYR A 193 9.64 -13.61 8.17
N ASP A 194 9.30 -14.46 7.22
CA ASP A 194 10.22 -15.37 6.57
C ASP A 194 9.87 -15.46 5.09
N SER A 195 10.88 -15.20 4.27
CA SER A 195 10.80 -15.34 2.80
C SER A 195 11.64 -16.52 2.29
N SER A 196 12.40 -17.17 3.17
CA SER A 196 13.21 -18.34 2.81
C SER A 196 12.36 -19.57 2.54
N SER A 197 11.25 -19.73 3.27
CA SER A 197 10.31 -20.83 3.14
C SER A 197 9.32 -20.72 1.98
N ILE A 198 9.25 -19.57 1.29
CA ILE A 198 8.32 -19.33 0.18
C ILE A 198 8.91 -19.86 -1.13
N ASP A 199 8.09 -20.52 -1.94
CA ASP A 199 8.47 -20.90 -3.30
C ASP A 199 8.99 -19.70 -4.12
N ALA A 200 9.97 -19.93 -4.99
CA ALA A 200 10.63 -18.86 -5.74
C ALA A 200 9.68 -18.08 -6.66
N LEU A 201 8.76 -18.76 -7.35
CA LEU A 201 7.80 -18.12 -8.24
C LEU A 201 6.75 -17.34 -7.43
N HIS A 202 6.28 -17.91 -6.32
CA HIS A 202 5.37 -17.22 -5.41
C HIS A 202 5.97 -15.95 -4.82
N LEU A 203 7.24 -16.00 -4.40
CA LEU A 203 7.93 -14.84 -3.85
C LEU A 203 8.16 -13.77 -4.94
N GLU A 204 8.52 -14.17 -6.16
CA GLU A 204 8.71 -13.25 -7.29
C GLU A 204 7.44 -12.45 -7.59
N GLU A 205 6.31 -13.12 -7.83
CA GLU A 205 5.07 -12.42 -8.16
C GLU A 205 4.48 -11.66 -6.96
N SER A 206 4.55 -12.22 -5.75
CA SER A 206 4.05 -11.53 -4.55
C SER A 206 4.85 -10.26 -4.25
N SER A 207 6.18 -10.32 -4.36
CA SER A 207 7.06 -9.17 -4.14
C SER A 207 6.83 -8.06 -5.17
N LYS A 208 6.61 -8.44 -6.44
CA LYS A 208 6.25 -7.53 -7.53
C LYS A 208 4.90 -6.86 -7.30
N LEU A 209 3.86 -7.61 -6.95
CA LEU A 209 2.54 -7.05 -6.66
C LEU A 209 2.55 -6.14 -5.42
N TYR A 210 3.31 -6.51 -4.39
CA TYR A 210 3.51 -5.68 -3.21
C TYR A 210 4.20 -4.36 -3.56
N CYS A 211 5.31 -4.41 -4.31
CA CYS A 211 6.03 -3.21 -4.75
C CYS A 211 5.16 -2.32 -5.65
N LEU A 212 4.37 -2.91 -6.56
CA LEU A 212 3.41 -2.17 -7.39
C LEU A 212 2.36 -1.45 -6.53
N ALA A 213 1.86 -2.10 -5.47
CA ALA A 213 0.93 -1.46 -4.54
C ALA A 213 1.53 -0.25 -3.83
N LEU A 214 2.80 -0.32 -3.43
CA LEU A 214 3.53 0.81 -2.85
C LEU A 214 3.77 1.93 -3.88
N GLN A 215 4.12 1.59 -5.11
CA GLN A 215 4.29 2.57 -6.20
C GLN A 215 2.99 3.32 -6.51
N LEU A 216 1.87 2.61 -6.63
CA LEU A 216 0.55 3.21 -6.83
C LEU A 216 0.19 4.17 -5.70
N ARG A 217 0.61 3.85 -4.47
CA ARG A 217 0.44 4.74 -3.31
C ARG A 217 1.30 5.99 -3.45
N HIS A 218 2.58 5.87 -3.79
CA HIS A 218 3.47 7.02 -3.99
C HIS A 218 3.01 7.95 -5.13
N LEU A 219 2.27 7.43 -6.12
CA LEU A 219 1.65 8.25 -7.17
C LEU A 219 0.45 9.08 -6.67
N LYS A 220 -0.12 8.78 -5.50
CA LYS A 220 -1.14 9.63 -4.89
C LYS A 220 -0.52 10.97 -4.47
N PRO A 221 -1.18 12.10 -4.77
CA PRO A 221 -0.62 13.42 -4.50
C PRO A 221 -0.53 13.71 -3.00
N ASP A 222 0.56 14.37 -2.60
CA ASP A 222 0.74 14.90 -1.25
C ASP A 222 -0.05 16.21 -1.04
N VAL A 223 -0.45 16.87 -2.12
CA VAL A 223 -1.28 18.08 -2.05
C VAL A 223 -2.43 17.98 -3.05
N VAL A 224 -3.65 18.07 -2.54
CA VAL A 224 -4.87 18.13 -3.36
C VAL A 224 -5.47 19.52 -3.25
N LYS A 225 -5.58 20.23 -4.38
CA LYS A 225 -6.41 21.43 -4.45
C LYS A 225 -7.87 21.00 -4.41
N ASN A 226 -8.60 21.41 -3.38
CA ASN A 226 -10.02 21.12 -3.27
C ASN A 226 -10.80 22.13 -4.10
N ASP A 227 -11.55 21.66 -5.10
CA ASP A 227 -12.47 22.50 -5.85
C ASP A 227 -13.68 22.80 -4.96
N ILE A 228 -13.74 24.00 -4.38
CA ILE A 228 -14.81 24.44 -3.48
C ILE A 228 -15.75 25.39 -4.21
N ASN A 229 -17.06 25.22 -3.99
CA ASN A 229 -18.08 26.14 -4.49
C ASN A 229 -17.86 27.55 -3.91
N LYS A 230 -18.25 28.58 -4.66
CA LYS A 230 -18.08 29.98 -4.23
C LYS A 230 -18.90 30.30 -2.97
N ASP A 231 -20.03 29.62 -2.81
CA ASP A 231 -20.93 29.79 -1.66
C ASP A 231 -20.45 28.94 -0.48
N PHE A 232 -19.84 29.59 0.51
CA PHE A 232 -19.54 28.98 1.81
C PHE A 232 -20.42 29.63 2.89
N LYS A 233 -20.75 28.86 3.93
CA LYS A 233 -21.54 29.35 5.06
C LYS A 233 -20.67 29.40 6.31
N LEU A 234 -20.66 30.54 6.99
CA LEU A 234 -20.10 30.68 8.33
C LEU A 234 -21.17 30.31 9.36
N GLY A 235 -20.97 29.18 10.06
CA GLY A 235 -21.79 28.77 11.19
C GLY A 235 -21.17 29.21 12.53
N LYS A 236 -21.85 28.92 13.65
CA LYS A 236 -21.30 29.14 15.01
C LYS A 236 -19.99 28.36 15.20
N GLY A 237 -18.85 29.03 15.01
CA GLY A 237 -17.51 28.47 15.20
C GLY A 237 -17.05 27.46 14.15
N GLY A 238 -17.60 27.51 12.94
CA GLY A 238 -17.27 26.59 11.87
C GLY A 238 -17.52 27.14 10.47
N LEU A 239 -16.80 26.58 9.51
CA LEU A 239 -16.86 26.91 8.10
C LEU A 239 -17.47 25.73 7.33
N ASP A 240 -18.64 25.92 6.77
CA ASP A 240 -19.33 24.91 5.95
C ASP A 240 -18.93 25.11 4.49
N LEU A 241 -18.22 24.13 3.93
CA LEU A 241 -17.73 24.10 2.57
C LEU A 241 -18.45 23.01 1.77
N THR A 242 -18.70 23.29 0.50
CA THR A 242 -19.19 22.27 -0.45
C THR A 242 -18.20 22.13 -1.60
N SER A 243 -17.78 20.91 -1.86
CA SER A 243 -16.86 20.61 -2.95
C SER A 243 -17.62 20.56 -4.28
N ALA A 244 -17.11 21.25 -5.30
CA ALA A 244 -17.68 21.25 -6.65
C ALA A 244 -17.58 19.87 -7.31
N ARG A 245 -16.46 19.16 -7.08
CA ARG A 245 -16.18 17.82 -7.62
C ARG A 245 -15.98 16.81 -6.49
N PHE A 246 -16.55 15.63 -6.63
CA PHE A 246 -16.39 14.54 -5.66
C PHE A 246 -14.93 14.04 -5.56
N LYS A 247 -14.20 14.03 -6.68
CA LYS A 247 -12.79 13.58 -6.75
C LYS A 247 -11.85 14.43 -5.90
N THR A 248 -12.14 15.71 -5.73
CA THR A 248 -11.33 16.67 -4.95
C THR A 248 -12.00 17.07 -3.65
N ARG A 249 -12.97 16.27 -3.19
CA ARG A 249 -13.72 16.58 -1.97
C ARG A 249 -12.82 16.58 -0.74
N ILE A 250 -13.22 17.33 0.28
CA ILE A 250 -12.61 17.23 1.60
C ILE A 250 -13.08 15.91 2.22
N THR A 251 -12.14 15.07 2.65
CA THR A 251 -12.38 13.75 3.24
C THR A 251 -12.43 13.80 4.76
N GLN A 252 -12.82 12.69 5.38
CA GLN A 252 -12.77 12.55 6.84
C GLN A 252 -11.37 12.86 7.38
N PRO A 253 -11.26 13.36 8.63
CA PRO A 253 -9.97 13.61 9.26
C PRO A 253 -9.11 12.35 9.25
N SER A 254 -7.87 12.47 8.80
CA SER A 254 -6.87 11.42 8.92
C SER A 254 -5.61 11.96 9.61
N PRO A 255 -4.89 11.16 10.41
CA PRO A 255 -3.72 11.64 11.18
C PRO A 255 -2.59 12.22 10.32
N GLY A 256 -2.51 11.82 9.04
CA GLY A 256 -1.51 12.28 8.08
C GLY A 256 -1.96 13.42 7.18
N GLN A 257 -3.16 13.97 7.37
CA GLN A 257 -3.68 15.06 6.53
C GLN A 257 -4.03 16.31 7.34
N SER A 258 -3.79 17.46 6.72
CA SER A 258 -4.18 18.77 7.23
C SER A 258 -4.84 19.60 6.14
N LEU A 259 -5.65 20.59 6.53
CA LEU A 259 -6.23 21.53 5.59
C LEU A 259 -5.53 22.88 5.71
N GLU A 260 -5.15 23.43 4.56
CA GLU A 260 -4.73 24.81 4.40
C GLU A 260 -5.82 25.57 3.66
N ILE A 261 -6.27 26.69 4.24
CA ILE A 261 -7.30 27.55 3.68
C ILE A 261 -6.66 28.92 3.44
N LYS A 262 -6.68 29.38 2.20
CA LYS A 262 -6.26 30.74 1.86
C LYS A 262 -7.46 31.68 1.90
N VAL A 263 -7.38 32.68 2.76
CA VAL A 263 -8.47 33.64 3.03
C VAL A 263 -8.04 35.04 2.60
N SER A 264 -8.99 35.82 2.08
CA SER A 264 -8.86 37.26 1.84
C SER A 264 -9.80 38.01 2.76
N GLN A 265 -9.30 38.93 3.58
CA GLN A 265 -10.08 39.74 4.50
C GLN A 265 -9.52 41.16 4.52
N GLY A 266 -10.38 42.16 4.26
CA GLY A 266 -9.96 43.57 4.26
C GLY A 266 -8.82 43.91 3.30
N GLY A 267 -8.73 43.20 2.16
CA GLY A 267 -7.65 43.38 1.17
C GLY A 267 -6.35 42.64 1.48
N GLN A 268 -6.19 42.05 2.68
CA GLN A 268 -5.04 41.21 3.02
C GLN A 268 -5.35 39.73 2.80
N GLN A 269 -4.33 38.98 2.34
CA GLN A 269 -4.42 37.54 2.14
C GLN A 269 -3.52 36.79 3.13
N PHE A 270 -4.04 35.75 3.75
CA PHE A 270 -3.27 34.90 4.66
C PHE A 270 -3.75 33.45 4.62
N ASN A 271 -2.87 32.54 5.02
CA ASN A 271 -3.20 31.12 5.15
C ASN A 271 -3.58 30.81 6.60
N ILE A 272 -4.58 29.97 6.76
CA ILE A 272 -4.97 29.38 8.05
C ILE A 272 -5.01 27.88 7.91
N SER A 273 -4.68 27.18 8.99
CA SER A 273 -4.96 25.75 9.08
C SER A 273 -6.41 25.51 9.48
N GLY A 274 -6.98 24.39 9.06
CA GLY A 274 -8.30 23.95 9.44
C GLY A 274 -8.33 22.47 9.81
N ARG A 275 -9.24 22.10 10.71
CA ARG A 275 -9.53 20.71 11.05
C ARG A 275 -10.94 20.34 10.59
N THR A 276 -11.06 19.28 9.80
CA THR A 276 -12.36 18.73 9.42
C THR A 276 -13.08 18.21 10.67
N LYS A 277 -14.34 18.59 10.87
CA LYS A 277 -15.20 18.14 11.98
C LYS A 277 -16.20 17.09 11.52
N LYS A 278 -16.81 17.30 10.34
CA LYS A 278 -17.81 16.41 9.76
C LYS A 278 -17.70 16.47 8.25
N VAL A 279 -17.84 15.32 7.58
CA VAL A 279 -18.02 15.23 6.13
C VAL A 279 -19.28 14.43 5.83
N GLU A 280 -20.06 14.91 4.87
CA GLU A 280 -21.29 14.27 4.39
C GLU A 280 -21.42 14.54 2.88
N GLY A 281 -21.21 13.50 2.08
CA GLY A 281 -21.14 13.62 0.62
C GLY A 281 -20.02 14.58 0.18
N ARG A 282 -20.41 15.64 -0.53
CA ARG A 282 -19.51 16.72 -0.96
C ARG A 282 -19.37 17.86 0.05
N GLY A 283 -20.18 17.85 1.12
CA GLY A 283 -20.18 18.87 2.16
C GLY A 283 -19.20 18.55 3.30
N ALA A 284 -18.51 19.56 3.80
CA ALA A 284 -17.59 19.44 4.94
C ALA A 284 -17.73 20.62 5.90
N LYS A 285 -17.77 20.32 7.20
CA LYS A 285 -17.70 21.31 8.28
C LYS A 285 -16.28 21.40 8.80
N ILE A 286 -15.69 22.58 8.73
CA ILE A 286 -14.29 22.81 9.12
C ILE A 286 -14.23 23.70 10.34
N ALA A 287 -13.35 23.37 11.29
CA ALA A 287 -12.95 24.25 12.36
C ALA A 287 -11.65 24.97 11.97
N PRO A 288 -11.69 26.26 11.62
CA PRO A 288 -10.48 27.01 11.32
C PRO A 288 -9.68 27.27 12.60
N SER A 289 -8.35 27.37 12.46
CA SER A 289 -7.43 27.73 13.55
C SER A 289 -7.55 29.19 14.00
N LYS A 290 -8.08 30.06 13.14
CA LYS A 290 -8.33 31.48 13.42
C LYS A 290 -9.79 31.82 13.10
N VAL A 291 -10.34 32.77 13.84
CA VAL A 291 -11.68 33.31 13.56
C VAL A 291 -11.65 34.03 12.21
N ILE A 292 -12.61 33.70 11.36
CA ILE A 292 -12.78 34.30 10.03
C ILE A 292 -13.99 35.24 10.10
N SER A 293 -13.87 36.47 9.60
CA SER A 293 -15.02 37.39 9.55
C SER A 293 -16.06 36.94 8.51
N SER A 294 -17.30 37.39 8.69
CA SER A 294 -18.37 37.22 7.70
C SER A 294 -18.07 37.89 6.35
N SER A 295 -17.21 38.90 6.33
CA SER A 295 -16.77 39.64 5.14
C SER A 295 -15.57 39.02 4.42
N ALA A 296 -14.97 37.97 4.99
CA ALA A 296 -13.84 37.31 4.36
C ALA A 296 -14.29 36.55 3.10
N SER A 297 -13.37 36.27 2.18
CA SER A 297 -13.59 35.37 1.05
C SER A 297 -12.54 34.27 1.03
N ILE A 298 -12.95 33.07 0.61
CA ILE A 298 -12.05 31.93 0.47
C ILE A 298 -11.50 31.93 -0.95
N ILE A 299 -10.17 32.01 -1.07
CA ILE A 299 -9.50 31.99 -2.37
C ILE A 299 -9.33 30.55 -2.86
N HIS A 300 -8.82 29.68 -2.00
CA HIS A 300 -8.73 28.24 -2.27
C HIS A 300 -8.52 27.46 -0.98
N VAL A 301 -8.83 26.16 -1.05
CA VAL A 301 -8.58 25.18 0.00
C VAL A 301 -7.69 24.08 -0.57
N LYS A 302 -6.73 23.62 0.23
CA LYS A 302 -5.87 22.49 -0.10
C LYS A 302 -5.87 21.50 1.05
N THR A 303 -5.92 20.22 0.71
CA THR A 303 -5.53 19.13 1.61
C THR A 303 -4.05 18.87 1.42
N ILE A 304 -3.29 18.95 2.51
CA ILE A 304 -1.87 18.60 2.57
C ILE A 304 -1.75 17.25 3.28
N GLY A 305 -0.95 16.35 2.72
CA GLY A 305 -0.82 14.97 3.13
C GLY A 305 -1.56 14.00 2.18
N ARG A 306 -0.94 12.85 1.94
CA ARG A 306 -1.49 11.79 1.11
C ARG A 306 -2.76 11.19 1.73
N GLU A 307 -3.72 10.83 0.88
CA GLU A 307 -4.96 10.19 1.33
C GLU A 307 -4.67 8.90 2.13
N ALA A 308 -5.45 8.69 3.19
CA ALA A 308 -5.41 7.47 3.96
C ALA A 308 -5.65 6.23 3.08
N PRO A 309 -5.03 5.09 3.36
CA PRO A 309 -5.31 3.85 2.64
C PRO A 309 -6.80 3.48 2.72
N THR A 310 -7.36 3.02 1.61
CA THR A 310 -8.70 2.41 1.59
C THR A 310 -8.68 1.06 2.29
N THR A 311 -9.86 0.55 2.68
CA THR A 311 -9.98 -0.79 3.28
C THR A 311 -9.39 -1.88 2.38
N ALA A 312 -9.59 -1.79 1.06
CA ALA A 312 -9.04 -2.75 0.10
C ALA A 312 -7.50 -2.68 0.04
N GLU A 313 -6.93 -1.48 0.07
CA GLU A 313 -5.47 -1.30 0.15
C GLU A 313 -4.90 -1.86 1.46
N GLY A 314 -5.60 -1.64 2.59
CA GLY A 314 -5.26 -2.19 3.89
C GLY A 314 -5.29 -3.71 3.93
N LEU A 315 -6.37 -4.32 3.43
CA LEU A 315 -6.52 -5.77 3.35
C LEU A 315 -5.49 -6.41 2.42
N ARG A 316 -5.23 -5.82 1.26
CA ARG A 316 -4.19 -6.29 0.34
C ARG A 316 -2.81 -6.28 0.99
N HIS A 317 -2.47 -5.20 1.70
CA HIS A 317 -1.17 -5.10 2.36
C HIS A 317 -1.03 -6.14 3.48
N ARG A 318 -2.08 -6.35 4.29
CA ARG A 318 -2.11 -7.41 5.31
C ARG A 318 -1.98 -8.80 4.71
N LEU A 319 -2.70 -9.07 3.62
CA LEU A 319 -2.64 -10.35 2.90
C LEU A 319 -1.20 -10.68 2.49
N PHE A 320 -0.46 -9.72 1.92
CA PHE A 320 0.93 -9.94 1.54
C PHE A 320 1.84 -10.13 2.77
N ALA A 321 1.61 -9.40 3.85
CA ALA A 321 2.35 -9.65 5.09
C ALA A 321 2.08 -11.06 5.64
N ASP A 322 0.86 -11.57 5.52
CA ASP A 322 0.52 -12.93 5.94
C ASP A 322 1.13 -14.02 5.03
N VAL A 323 1.42 -13.70 3.75
CA VAL A 323 2.22 -14.57 2.86
C VAL A 323 3.62 -14.78 3.45
N LEU A 324 4.28 -13.73 3.93
CA LEU A 324 5.58 -13.81 4.61
C LEU A 324 5.54 -14.51 5.98
N LYS A 325 4.35 -14.81 6.51
CA LYS A 325 4.20 -15.59 7.75
C LYS A 325 3.96 -17.08 7.46
N GLY A 326 3.88 -17.48 6.18
CA GLY A 326 3.48 -18.82 5.78
C GLY A 326 2.00 -19.15 6.05
N GLY A 327 1.18 -18.15 6.39
CA GLY A 327 -0.21 -18.36 6.82
C GLY A 327 -1.24 -18.38 5.68
N VAL A 328 -0.81 -18.18 4.43
CA VAL A 328 -1.71 -17.93 3.29
C VAL A 328 -1.66 -19.08 2.29
N THR A 329 -2.80 -19.76 2.15
CA THR A 329 -3.00 -20.79 1.13
C THR A 329 -3.46 -20.24 -0.22
N LEU A 330 -3.71 -18.93 -0.31
CA LEU A 330 -4.26 -18.28 -1.50
C LEU A 330 -3.38 -18.51 -2.74
N LEU A 331 -2.06 -18.41 -2.59
CA LEU A 331 -1.13 -18.58 -3.71
C LEU A 331 -1.14 -20.03 -4.25
N ASP A 332 -1.27 -21.01 -3.35
CA ASP A 332 -1.15 -22.43 -3.68
C ASP A 332 -2.49 -23.14 -3.99
N LYS A 333 -3.61 -22.60 -3.52
CA LYS A 333 -4.91 -23.31 -3.54
C LYS A 333 -6.02 -22.55 -4.25
N ASP A 334 -5.90 -21.25 -4.43
CA ASP A 334 -6.93 -20.47 -5.12
C ASP A 334 -6.75 -20.55 -6.63
N ARG A 335 -7.74 -21.15 -7.30
CA ARG A 335 -7.69 -21.37 -8.74
C ARG A 335 -7.76 -20.08 -9.55
N PHE A 336 -8.39 -19.01 -9.04
CA PHE A 336 -8.38 -17.71 -9.73
C PHE A 336 -6.98 -17.11 -9.68
N VAL A 337 -6.34 -17.15 -8.52
CA VAL A 337 -4.97 -16.67 -8.36
C VAL A 337 -4.00 -17.49 -9.21
N GLN A 338 -4.09 -18.82 -9.17
CA GLN A 338 -3.27 -19.68 -10.04
C GLN A 338 -3.51 -19.40 -11.52
N THR A 339 -4.76 -19.30 -11.97
CA THR A 339 -5.04 -19.05 -13.40
C THR A 339 -4.47 -17.71 -13.89
N ILE A 340 -4.43 -16.69 -13.02
CA ILE A 340 -3.96 -15.35 -13.39
C ILE A 340 -2.44 -15.21 -13.25
N PHE A 341 -1.87 -15.72 -12.16
CA PHE A 341 -0.48 -15.45 -11.76
C PHE A 341 0.43 -16.67 -11.80
N PHE A 342 -0.11 -17.88 -11.66
CA PHE A 342 0.67 -19.14 -11.56
C PHE A 342 0.05 -20.27 -12.40
N PRO A 343 -0.07 -20.09 -13.73
CA PRO A 343 -0.74 -21.06 -14.58
C PRO A 343 -0.03 -22.41 -14.58
N GLU A 344 1.26 -22.48 -14.22
CA GLU A 344 2.02 -23.73 -14.11
C GLU A 344 1.53 -24.62 -12.95
N TYR A 345 0.94 -24.03 -11.91
CA TYR A 345 0.42 -24.74 -10.74
C TYR A 345 -1.08 -25.01 -10.82
N LEU A 346 -1.74 -24.61 -11.91
CA LEU A 346 -3.19 -24.71 -12.02
C LEU A 346 -3.66 -26.15 -12.07
N SER A 347 -4.33 -26.58 -11.00
CA SER A 347 -5.09 -27.83 -10.98
C SER A 347 -6.36 -27.70 -11.87
N PRO A 348 -6.87 -28.80 -12.45
CA PRO A 348 -8.11 -28.77 -13.22
C PRO A 348 -9.24 -28.10 -12.42
N TRP A 349 -9.97 -27.21 -13.10
CA TRP A 349 -11.17 -26.60 -12.55
C TRP A 349 -12.21 -27.68 -12.20
N PRO A 350 -13.01 -27.51 -11.14
CA PRO A 350 -14.09 -28.45 -10.85
C PRO A 350 -15.03 -28.50 -12.04
N SER A 351 -15.52 -29.71 -12.33
CA SER A 351 -16.62 -29.89 -13.27
C SER A 351 -17.83 -29.11 -12.75
N VAL A 352 -18.27 -28.13 -13.53
CA VAL A 352 -19.56 -27.46 -13.28
C VAL A 352 -20.57 -28.10 -14.21
N THR A 353 -21.45 -28.90 -13.64
CA THR A 353 -22.63 -29.40 -14.35
C THR A 353 -23.72 -28.36 -14.25
N ALA A 354 -24.01 -27.68 -15.35
CA ALA A 354 -25.28 -26.97 -15.51
C ALA A 354 -26.30 -27.92 -16.13
N SER A 355 -27.54 -27.87 -15.63
CA SER A 355 -28.66 -28.64 -16.18
C SER A 355 -29.00 -28.22 -17.62
N GLN A 356 -28.63 -27.00 -18.04
CA GLN A 356 -28.80 -26.50 -19.40
C GLN A 356 -27.59 -25.68 -19.87
N PRO A 357 -27.27 -25.70 -21.17
CA PRO A 357 -26.24 -24.83 -21.73
C PRO A 357 -26.69 -23.37 -21.65
N ARG A 358 -25.83 -22.51 -21.12
CA ARG A 358 -26.08 -21.07 -21.10
C ARG A 358 -26.08 -20.52 -22.52
N ARG A 359 -27.09 -19.72 -22.86
CA ARG A 359 -27.20 -19.06 -24.17
C ARG A 359 -27.14 -17.55 -23.98
N VAL A 360 -26.68 -16.86 -25.02
CA VAL A 360 -26.73 -15.40 -25.05
C VAL A 360 -28.20 -14.99 -25.09
N VAL A 361 -28.67 -14.32 -24.04
CA VAL A 361 -30.01 -13.76 -23.96
C VAL A 361 -29.88 -12.25 -23.92
N LEU A 362 -30.28 -11.60 -25.00
CA LEU A 362 -30.26 -10.15 -25.11
C LEU A 362 -31.56 -9.56 -24.58
N ALA A 363 -31.48 -8.39 -23.96
CA ALA A 363 -32.66 -7.59 -23.67
C ALA A 363 -33.22 -6.97 -24.96
N ASP A 364 -34.52 -6.65 -24.97
CA ASP A 364 -35.35 -6.29 -26.15
C ASP A 364 -34.87 -5.11 -27.03
N ARG A 365 -33.70 -4.51 -26.77
CA ARG A 365 -33.11 -3.42 -27.56
C ARG A 365 -31.58 -3.49 -27.70
N THR A 366 -30.96 -4.58 -27.25
CA THR A 366 -29.49 -4.70 -27.26
C THR A 366 -29.04 -5.37 -28.54
N ILE A 367 -28.28 -4.66 -29.37
CA ILE A 367 -27.60 -5.21 -30.55
C ILE A 367 -26.12 -5.30 -30.22
N LEU A 368 -25.56 -6.51 -30.28
CA LEU A 368 -24.12 -6.75 -30.13
C LEU A 368 -23.51 -6.93 -31.52
N ASN A 369 -22.30 -6.40 -31.71
CA ASN A 369 -21.49 -6.79 -32.86
C ASN A 369 -20.78 -8.14 -32.60
N ASP A 370 -20.16 -8.72 -33.63
CA ASP A 370 -19.55 -10.06 -33.55
C ASP A 370 -18.53 -10.18 -32.41
N SER A 371 -17.65 -9.18 -32.23
CA SER A 371 -16.65 -9.20 -31.17
C SER A 371 -17.25 -9.11 -29.76
N GLN A 372 -18.33 -8.35 -29.60
CA GLN A 372 -19.08 -8.26 -28.35
C GLN A 372 -19.84 -9.56 -28.08
N ALA A 373 -20.45 -10.17 -29.10
CA ALA A 373 -21.13 -11.45 -29.00
C ALA A 373 -20.15 -12.56 -28.55
N GLN A 374 -18.97 -12.64 -29.18
CA GLN A 374 -17.90 -13.55 -28.78
C GLN A 374 -17.44 -13.33 -27.34
N ALA A 375 -17.35 -12.06 -26.90
CA ALA A 375 -17.01 -11.74 -25.52
C ALA A 375 -18.09 -12.22 -24.53
N VAL A 376 -19.37 -12.08 -24.86
CA VAL A 376 -20.49 -12.59 -24.03
C VAL A 376 -20.49 -14.12 -24.01
N GLU A 377 -20.29 -14.78 -25.15
CA GLU A 377 -20.14 -16.24 -25.23
C GLU A 377 -18.97 -16.75 -24.40
N ALA A 378 -17.86 -15.99 -24.34
CA ALA A 378 -16.74 -16.33 -23.48
C ALA A 378 -17.12 -16.24 -21.99
N ILE A 379 -17.81 -15.17 -21.58
CA ILE A 379 -18.26 -14.94 -20.20
C ILE A 379 -19.20 -16.05 -19.70
N ILE A 380 -20.17 -16.47 -20.52
CA ILE A 380 -21.20 -17.43 -20.09
C ILE A 380 -20.76 -18.88 -20.21
N SER A 381 -19.61 -19.14 -20.84
CA SER A 381 -19.11 -20.48 -21.09
C SER A 381 -18.79 -21.22 -19.79
N LEU A 382 -19.12 -22.51 -19.76
CA LEU A 382 -18.78 -23.41 -18.66
C LEU A 382 -17.52 -24.22 -18.95
N GLU A 383 -16.86 -23.98 -20.09
CA GLU A 383 -15.62 -24.64 -20.46
C GLU A 383 -14.51 -24.29 -19.47
N ALA A 384 -13.69 -25.29 -19.11
CA ALA A 384 -12.57 -25.09 -18.17
C ALA A 384 -11.61 -23.98 -18.62
N ARG A 385 -11.34 -23.86 -19.93
CA ARG A 385 -10.46 -22.83 -20.50
C ARG A 385 -11.04 -21.40 -20.45
N ARG A 386 -12.33 -21.24 -20.16
CA ARG A 386 -13.05 -19.95 -20.11
C ARG A 386 -13.51 -19.59 -18.69
N ARG A 387 -12.92 -20.22 -17.65
CA ARG A 387 -13.21 -19.93 -16.24
C ARG A 387 -12.71 -18.56 -15.80
N VAL A 388 -11.64 -18.09 -16.43
CA VAL A 388 -11.14 -16.72 -16.33
C VAL A 388 -11.01 -16.19 -17.74
N VAL A 389 -11.65 -15.06 -18.02
CA VAL A 389 -11.67 -14.44 -19.35
C VAL A 389 -11.18 -13.01 -19.23
N LEU A 390 -10.16 -12.65 -20.01
CA LEU A 390 -9.70 -11.29 -20.16
C LEU A 390 -10.30 -10.68 -21.42
N ILE A 391 -11.16 -9.68 -21.26
CA ILE A 391 -11.75 -8.94 -22.38
C ILE A 391 -11.06 -7.58 -22.48
N HIS A 392 -10.37 -7.36 -23.60
CA HIS A 392 -9.76 -6.08 -23.90
C HIS A 392 -10.68 -5.25 -24.80
N GLY A 393 -10.85 -3.96 -24.47
CA GLY A 393 -11.71 -3.06 -25.23
C GLY A 393 -11.27 -1.61 -25.09
N PRO A 394 -10.89 -0.91 -26.18
CA PRO A 394 -10.62 0.52 -26.18
C PRO A 394 -11.77 1.39 -25.61
N PRO A 395 -11.54 2.67 -25.31
CA PRO A 395 -12.62 3.59 -24.94
C PRO A 395 -13.75 3.61 -25.98
N GLY A 396 -15.00 3.66 -25.54
CA GLY A 396 -16.16 3.73 -26.42
C GLY A 396 -16.66 2.41 -27.04
N THR A 397 -15.96 1.28 -26.87
CA THR A 397 -16.33 0.01 -27.53
C THR A 397 -17.51 -0.76 -26.93
N GLY A 398 -18.27 -0.14 -26.02
CA GLY A 398 -19.46 -0.78 -25.43
C GLY A 398 -19.17 -1.88 -24.39
N LYS A 399 -18.02 -1.82 -23.68
CA LYS A 399 -17.69 -2.78 -22.61
C LYS A 399 -18.80 -2.95 -21.57
N THR A 400 -19.47 -1.87 -21.17
CA THR A 400 -20.60 -1.92 -20.23
C THR A 400 -21.81 -2.65 -20.82
N THR A 401 -22.02 -2.57 -22.14
CA THR A 401 -23.05 -3.36 -22.84
C THR A 401 -22.73 -4.85 -22.77
N VAL A 402 -21.45 -5.24 -22.96
CA VAL A 402 -21.01 -6.64 -22.81
C VAL A 402 -21.22 -7.16 -21.38
N ILE A 403 -20.90 -6.35 -20.38
CA ILE A 403 -21.15 -6.69 -18.96
C ILE A 403 -22.64 -6.92 -18.71
N ALA A 404 -23.50 -6.01 -19.17
CA ALA A 404 -24.95 -6.13 -19.00
C ALA A 404 -25.51 -7.37 -19.71
N ALA A 405 -25.10 -7.61 -20.95
CA ALA A 405 -25.52 -8.78 -21.72
C ALA A 405 -25.05 -10.10 -21.08
N GLY A 406 -23.82 -10.15 -20.57
CA GLY A 406 -23.29 -11.30 -19.85
C GLY A 406 -24.05 -11.60 -18.56
N ALA A 407 -24.26 -10.58 -17.72
CA ALA A 407 -25.03 -10.72 -16.48
C ALA A 407 -26.46 -11.18 -16.76
N HIS A 408 -27.15 -10.55 -17.71
CA HIS A 408 -28.50 -10.92 -18.12
C HIS A 408 -28.56 -12.37 -18.62
N SER A 409 -27.61 -12.77 -19.48
CA SER A 409 -27.54 -14.14 -20.02
C SER A 409 -27.30 -15.20 -18.94
N ILE A 410 -26.45 -14.91 -17.94
CA ILE A 410 -26.20 -15.83 -16.82
C ILE A 410 -27.47 -16.01 -15.99
N VAL A 411 -28.08 -14.93 -15.53
CA VAL A 411 -29.24 -14.97 -14.62
C VAL A 411 -30.47 -15.57 -15.31
N LYS A 412 -30.66 -15.32 -16.61
CA LYS A 412 -31.76 -15.92 -17.38
C LYS A 412 -31.55 -17.40 -17.67
N SER A 413 -30.30 -17.84 -17.82
CA SER A 413 -29.98 -19.25 -18.05
C SER A 413 -29.95 -20.07 -16.75
N ASP A 414 -29.78 -19.41 -15.60
CA ASP A 414 -29.60 -20.05 -14.30
C ASP A 414 -30.17 -19.13 -13.21
N LEU A 415 -31.41 -19.38 -12.81
CA LEU A 415 -32.14 -18.57 -11.81
C LEU A 415 -31.52 -18.67 -10.41
N THR A 416 -30.63 -19.63 -10.17
CA THR A 416 -29.90 -19.78 -8.90
C THR A 416 -28.56 -19.05 -8.90
N ALA A 417 -28.10 -18.59 -10.06
CA ALA A 417 -26.83 -17.90 -10.19
C ALA A 417 -26.88 -16.52 -9.53
N THR A 418 -25.89 -16.24 -8.68
CA THR A 418 -25.62 -14.90 -8.18
C THR A 418 -24.43 -14.31 -8.93
N VAL A 419 -24.61 -13.14 -9.54
CA VAL A 419 -23.56 -12.45 -10.29
C VAL A 419 -23.05 -11.24 -9.50
N TRP A 420 -21.75 -11.21 -9.24
CA TRP A 420 -21.08 -10.06 -8.62
C TRP A 420 -20.44 -9.18 -9.69
N LEU A 421 -20.90 -7.94 -9.80
CA LEU A 421 -20.30 -6.94 -10.68
C LEU A 421 -19.50 -5.95 -9.83
N VAL A 422 -18.17 -5.98 -9.98
CA VAL A 422 -17.24 -5.20 -9.15
C VAL A 422 -16.47 -4.22 -10.04
N ALA A 423 -16.27 -3.00 -9.56
CA ALA A 423 -15.46 -1.99 -10.23
C ALA A 423 -14.63 -1.18 -9.22
N HIS A 424 -13.56 -0.55 -9.69
CA HIS A 424 -12.63 0.19 -8.83
C HIS A 424 -13.22 1.49 -8.25
N SER A 425 -14.22 2.10 -8.88
CA SER A 425 -14.80 3.37 -8.41
C SER A 425 -16.33 3.31 -8.35
N ASN A 426 -16.93 4.04 -7.41
CA ASN A 426 -18.39 4.15 -7.31
C ASN A 426 -19.02 4.69 -8.60
N VAL A 427 -18.34 5.62 -9.31
CA VAL A 427 -18.79 6.13 -10.62
C VAL A 427 -18.85 5.00 -11.66
N ALA A 428 -17.87 4.10 -11.67
CA ALA A 428 -17.90 2.94 -12.57
C ALA A 428 -19.03 1.96 -12.21
N VAL A 429 -19.30 1.74 -10.91
CA VAL A 429 -20.46 0.95 -10.46
C VAL A 429 -21.77 1.60 -10.91
N LYS A 430 -21.88 2.93 -10.82
CA LYS A 430 -23.01 3.71 -11.34
C LYS A 430 -23.24 3.50 -12.82
N ASN A 431 -22.19 3.66 -13.62
CA ASN A 431 -22.28 3.45 -15.07
C ASN A 431 -22.70 2.02 -15.44
N ILE A 432 -22.29 1.01 -14.67
CA ILE A 432 -22.73 -0.38 -14.87
C ILE A 432 -24.23 -0.51 -14.56
N ALA A 433 -24.69 0.01 -13.42
CA ALA A 433 -26.10 -0.06 -13.03
C ALA A 433 -27.03 0.68 -13.98
N GLU A 434 -26.68 1.90 -14.40
CA GLU A 434 -27.44 2.64 -15.41
C GLU A 434 -27.57 1.81 -16.69
N LYS A 435 -26.51 1.08 -17.07
CA LYS A 435 -26.55 0.21 -18.25
C LYS A 435 -27.44 -1.03 -18.06
N LEU A 436 -27.47 -1.61 -16.86
CA LEU A 436 -28.40 -2.70 -16.53
C LEU A 436 -29.86 -2.22 -16.64
N VAL A 437 -30.17 -1.04 -16.09
CA VAL A 437 -31.50 -0.43 -16.18
C VAL A 437 -31.90 -0.17 -17.63
N GLN A 438 -31.00 0.41 -18.43
CA GLN A 438 -31.24 0.62 -19.88
C GLN A 438 -31.48 -0.70 -20.64
N SER A 439 -30.95 -1.81 -20.12
CA SER A 439 -31.13 -3.15 -20.67
C SER A 439 -32.29 -3.89 -20.00
N ASN A 440 -33.20 -3.18 -19.31
CA ASN A 440 -34.36 -3.74 -18.60
C ASN A 440 -34.03 -4.84 -17.57
N PHE A 441 -32.80 -4.83 -17.03
CA PHE A 441 -32.39 -5.70 -15.94
C PHE A 441 -32.47 -4.91 -14.63
N LEU A 442 -33.59 -5.07 -13.91
CA LEU A 442 -33.90 -4.30 -12.70
C LEU A 442 -33.72 -5.08 -11.40
N ASP A 443 -33.49 -6.39 -11.47
CA ASP A 443 -33.31 -7.26 -10.31
C ASP A 443 -31.84 -7.28 -9.87
N PHE A 444 -31.38 -6.18 -9.28
CA PHE A 444 -30.05 -6.10 -8.70
C PHE A 444 -30.00 -5.18 -7.48
N LYS A 445 -29.00 -5.42 -6.62
CA LYS A 445 -28.69 -4.57 -5.47
C LYS A 445 -27.34 -3.90 -5.70
N ILE A 446 -27.18 -2.71 -5.12
CA ILE A 446 -26.01 -1.88 -5.31
C ILE A 446 -25.38 -1.60 -3.96
N VAL A 447 -24.08 -1.85 -3.86
CA VAL A 447 -23.29 -1.52 -2.68
C VAL A 447 -22.41 -0.33 -3.05
N VAL A 448 -22.70 0.82 -2.45
CA VAL A 448 -21.90 2.05 -2.58
C VAL A 448 -21.42 2.51 -1.23
N SER A 449 -20.27 3.19 -1.20
CA SER A 449 -19.81 3.83 0.03
C SER A 449 -20.82 4.84 0.54
N LYS A 450 -20.99 4.93 1.87
CA LYS A 450 -21.89 5.89 2.53
C LYS A 450 -21.73 7.33 2.03
N GLU A 451 -20.49 7.73 1.72
CA GLU A 451 -20.20 9.08 1.22
C GLU A 451 -20.65 9.33 -0.22
N PHE A 452 -20.72 8.28 -1.05
CA PHE A 452 -21.15 8.41 -2.45
C PHE A 452 -22.67 8.21 -2.63
N HIS A 453 -23.36 7.71 -1.60
CA HIS A 453 -24.80 7.45 -1.65
C HIS A 453 -25.62 8.64 -2.17
N PHE A 454 -25.22 9.87 -1.84
CA PHE A 454 -25.92 11.09 -2.27
C PHE A 454 -25.66 11.52 -3.72
N ASP A 455 -24.63 10.96 -4.37
CA ASP A 455 -24.30 11.23 -5.77
C ASP A 455 -24.70 10.04 -6.70
N TRP A 456 -25.40 9.03 -6.15
CA TRP A 456 -25.99 7.91 -6.90
C TRP A 456 -27.15 8.35 -7.78
#